data_AF-A0A6P0Z0S1-F1
#
_entry.id   AF-A0A6P0Z0S1-F1
#
_cell.length_a   1.000
_cell.length_b   1.000
_cell.length_c   1.000
_cell.angle_alpha   90.00
_cell.angle_beta   90.00
_cell.angle_gamma   90.00
#
_symmetry.space_group_name_H-M   'P 1'
#
loop_
_entity.id
_entity.type
_entity.pdbx_description
1 polymer ?
#
loop_
_entity_poly.entity_id
_entity_poly.type
_entity_poly.pdbx_seq_one_letter_code
_entity_poly.pdbx_strand_id
1 'polypeptide(L)'
;LSLADLDGTASVIGRPLQDLQVYLLDPYLQPVPMGVPGEMYVGGAGVTRGYLNRSELTAQRFISNPFTDNPQARLYKTGDLARYLPNGELEYLGRIDNQVKIRGFRIELPEIEALLTQHPNVWESVVLVREDEPGDKRLVAYAVPHSQTSVTAAQMRQFLETKLPAYMVPNAFVILESLPLTANGKINRRALPAPDLKSQLTQKYVAPQTATEEMLAQIWGQILKVELVGIHDNFFELGGHSLLATKLISKIRNAFQVELSLRELFSASTLIQLSQCIEQLKRQN
;
A
#
# COMPACT_ATOMS: atom_id res chain seq x y z
N LEU A 1 7.50 -19.58 -0.07
CA LEU A 1 8.32 -18.50 0.51
C LEU A 1 9.45 -19.17 1.28
N SER A 2 10.68 -18.66 1.16
CA SER A 2 11.82 -19.22 1.89
C SER A 2 11.89 -18.60 3.28
N LEU A 3 12.46 -19.29 4.27
CA LEU A 3 12.69 -18.75 5.63
C LEU A 3 13.44 -17.40 5.62
N ALA A 4 14.18 -17.10 4.55
CA ALA A 4 14.91 -15.85 4.37
C ALA A 4 14.03 -14.62 4.05
N ASP A 5 12.72 -14.79 3.87
CA ASP A 5 11.77 -13.67 3.67
C ASP A 5 11.18 -13.15 5.00
N LEU A 6 11.61 -13.69 6.15
CA LEU A 6 11.05 -13.43 7.49
C LEU A 6 11.82 -12.38 8.31
N ASP A 7 12.78 -11.66 7.73
CA ASP A 7 13.55 -10.58 8.38
C ASP A 7 12.74 -9.27 8.54
N GLY A 8 11.44 -9.38 8.80
CA GLY A 8 10.62 -8.26 9.30
C GLY A 8 10.69 -8.22 10.82
N THR A 9 10.73 -7.02 11.42
CA THR A 9 10.63 -6.85 12.88
C THR A 9 9.41 -7.60 13.41
N ALA A 10 9.65 -8.75 14.02
CA ALA A 10 8.61 -9.63 14.53
C ALA A 10 7.82 -8.88 15.62
N SER A 11 6.49 -8.93 15.53
CA SER A 11 5.61 -8.17 16.42
C SER A 11 4.80 -9.13 17.27
N VAL A 12 4.90 -8.99 18.59
CA VAL A 12 4.10 -9.79 19.52
C VAL A 12 2.67 -9.27 19.51
N ILE A 13 1.72 -10.13 19.12
CA ILE A 13 0.29 -9.81 19.04
C ILE A 13 -0.50 -10.35 20.24
N GLY A 14 0.19 -10.94 21.22
CA GLY A 14 -0.38 -11.39 22.48
C GLY A 14 -1.04 -12.77 22.38
N ARG A 15 -2.09 -13.00 23.18
CA ARG A 15 -2.80 -14.28 23.26
C ARG A 15 -4.20 -14.18 22.64
N PRO A 16 -4.79 -15.30 22.19
CA PRO A 16 -6.17 -15.32 21.72
C PRO A 16 -7.15 -14.78 22.78
N LEU A 17 -8.20 -14.08 22.32
CA LEU A 17 -9.33 -13.70 23.18
C LEU A 17 -10.11 -14.97 23.58
N GLN A 18 -10.84 -14.90 24.70
CA GLN A 18 -11.44 -16.07 25.36
C GLN A 18 -12.37 -16.90 24.45
N ASP A 19 -13.08 -16.26 23.52
CA ASP A 19 -14.00 -16.91 22.57
C ASP A 19 -13.44 -17.07 21.15
N LEU A 20 -12.18 -16.70 20.95
CA LEU A 20 -11.44 -16.83 19.70
C LEU A 20 -10.44 -17.97 19.82
N GLN A 21 -10.54 -18.93 18.91
CA GLN A 21 -9.59 -20.02 18.82
C GLN A 21 -8.57 -19.66 17.74
N VAL A 22 -7.28 -19.78 18.04
CA VAL A 22 -6.21 -19.54 17.05
C VAL A 22 -5.38 -20.80 16.89
N TYR A 23 -5.30 -21.27 15.65
CA TYR A 23 -4.51 -22.42 15.26
C TYR A 23 -3.39 -21.98 14.34
N LEU A 24 -2.17 -22.48 14.58
CA LEU A 24 -1.07 -22.34 13.64
C LEU A 24 -0.89 -23.67 12.95
N LEU A 25 -1.14 -23.71 11.63
CA LEU A 25 -1.22 -24.95 10.87
C LEU A 25 -0.16 -25.00 9.76
N ASP A 26 0.25 -26.22 9.43
CA ASP A 26 1.05 -26.53 8.26
C ASP A 26 0.17 -26.66 6.98
N PRO A 27 0.76 -26.87 5.79
CA PRO A 27 -0.02 -27.05 4.55
C PRO A 27 -0.97 -28.25 4.52
N TYR A 28 -0.84 -29.19 5.45
CA TYR A 28 -1.68 -30.38 5.61
C TYR A 28 -2.74 -30.20 6.72
N LEU A 29 -2.94 -28.95 7.18
CA LEU A 29 -3.86 -28.58 8.26
C LEU A 29 -3.53 -29.23 9.60
N GLN A 30 -2.26 -29.57 9.84
CA GLN A 30 -1.81 -30.10 11.12
C GLN A 30 -1.25 -28.97 11.99
N PRO A 31 -1.53 -28.95 13.32
CA PRO A 31 -0.93 -27.99 14.23
C PRO A 31 0.59 -28.06 14.22
N VAL A 32 1.25 -26.91 14.06
CA VAL A 32 2.71 -26.83 14.14
C VAL A 32 3.20 -26.82 15.60
N PRO A 33 4.40 -27.33 15.89
CA PRO A 33 4.98 -27.24 17.23
C PRO A 33 5.23 -25.80 17.69
N MET A 34 5.40 -25.62 19.00
CA MET A 34 5.80 -24.34 19.59
C MET A 34 7.10 -23.81 18.96
N GLY A 35 7.16 -22.51 18.68
CA GLY A 35 8.29 -21.85 18.02
C GLY A 35 8.40 -22.07 16.50
N VAL A 36 7.62 -23.00 15.92
CA VAL A 36 7.63 -23.25 14.47
C VAL A 36 6.64 -22.31 13.78
N PRO A 37 7.05 -21.62 12.70
CA PRO A 37 6.14 -20.83 11.89
C PRO A 37 5.03 -21.68 11.27
N GLY A 38 3.78 -21.25 11.41
CA GLY A 38 2.61 -21.84 10.77
C GLY A 38 1.65 -20.76 10.26
N GLU A 39 0.79 -21.14 9.31
CA GLU A 39 -0.28 -20.25 8.87
C GLU A 39 -1.31 -20.11 9.99
N MET A 40 -1.72 -18.87 10.27
CA MET A 40 -2.68 -18.56 11.31
C MET A 40 -4.12 -18.77 10.81
N TYR A 41 -4.90 -19.55 11.55
CA TYR A 41 -6.32 -19.79 11.34
C TYR A 41 -7.10 -19.36 12.57
N VAL A 42 -8.27 -18.77 12.34
CA VAL A 42 -9.14 -18.29 13.40
C VAL A 42 -10.45 -19.07 13.41
N GLY A 43 -10.79 -19.66 14.56
CA GLY A 43 -12.05 -20.34 14.85
C GLY A 43 -12.83 -19.64 15.98
N GLY A 44 -14.00 -20.18 16.32
CA GLY A 44 -14.82 -19.69 17.42
C GLY A 44 -15.78 -18.58 17.03
N ALA A 45 -16.24 -17.80 18.01
CA ALA A 45 -17.35 -16.85 17.86
C ALA A 45 -17.04 -15.68 16.93
N GLY A 46 -15.75 -15.34 16.74
CA GLY A 46 -15.30 -14.25 15.87
C GLY A 46 -15.32 -14.56 14.36
N VAL A 47 -15.64 -15.80 13.95
CA VAL A 47 -15.68 -16.18 12.53
C VAL A 47 -16.95 -15.62 11.88
N THR A 48 -16.77 -14.74 10.89
CA THR A 48 -17.87 -14.06 10.21
C THR A 48 -18.65 -14.98 9.26
N ARG A 49 -19.82 -14.53 8.79
CA ARG A 49 -20.67 -15.34 7.87
C ARG A 49 -19.97 -15.67 6.55
N GLY A 50 -19.13 -14.77 6.05
CA GLY A 50 -18.44 -14.90 4.77
C GLY A 50 -18.37 -13.57 4.04
N TYR A 51 -18.01 -13.63 2.76
CA TYR A 51 -17.99 -12.47 1.87
C TYR A 51 -19.34 -12.30 1.17
N LEU A 52 -19.88 -11.07 1.19
CA LEU A 52 -21.17 -10.75 0.58
C LEU A 52 -21.14 -11.05 -0.93
N ASN A 53 -22.09 -11.86 -1.40
CA ASN A 53 -22.24 -12.25 -2.82
C ASN A 53 -20.99 -12.91 -3.44
N ARG A 54 -20.12 -13.52 -2.63
CA ARG A 54 -18.89 -14.18 -3.07
C ARG A 54 -18.78 -15.56 -2.42
N SER A 55 -19.68 -16.47 -2.79
CA SER A 55 -19.76 -17.83 -2.21
C SER A 55 -18.48 -18.63 -2.43
N GLU A 56 -17.89 -18.58 -3.61
CA GLU A 56 -16.65 -19.29 -3.93
C GLU A 56 -15.49 -18.84 -3.06
N LEU A 57 -15.26 -17.52 -2.95
CA LEU A 57 -14.21 -16.96 -2.09
C LEU A 57 -14.48 -17.27 -0.61
N THR A 58 -15.76 -17.31 -0.22
CA THR A 58 -16.16 -17.71 1.14
C THR A 58 -15.78 -19.17 1.40
N ALA A 59 -16.09 -20.09 0.50
CA ALA A 59 -15.73 -21.50 0.66
C ALA A 59 -14.21 -21.71 0.70
N GLN A 60 -13.44 -20.92 -0.07
CA GLN A 60 -11.98 -20.99 -0.08
C GLN A 60 -11.33 -20.47 1.22
N ARG A 61 -11.91 -19.42 1.84
CA ARG A 61 -11.33 -18.78 3.03
C ARG A 61 -11.94 -19.25 4.35
N PHE A 62 -13.15 -19.82 4.33
CA PHE A 62 -13.88 -20.29 5.51
C PHE A 62 -14.09 -21.81 5.38
N ILE A 63 -13.13 -22.58 5.86
CA ILE A 63 -13.11 -24.04 5.77
C ILE A 63 -13.77 -24.68 7.00
N SER A 64 -14.12 -25.96 6.94
CA SER A 64 -14.56 -26.72 8.10
C SER A 64 -13.47 -26.76 9.18
N ASN A 65 -13.85 -26.66 10.45
CA ASN A 65 -12.92 -26.77 11.57
C ASN A 65 -12.74 -28.24 11.98
N PRO A 66 -11.57 -28.87 11.73
CA PRO A 66 -11.34 -30.28 12.07
C PRO A 66 -11.07 -30.52 13.56
N PHE A 67 -10.94 -29.47 14.38
CA PHE A 67 -10.55 -29.56 15.80
C PHE A 67 -11.75 -29.52 16.76
N THR A 68 -12.96 -29.70 16.24
CA THR A 68 -14.20 -29.66 17.02
C THR A 68 -15.22 -30.62 16.43
N ASP A 69 -16.04 -31.21 17.30
CA ASP A 69 -17.14 -32.09 16.91
C ASP A 69 -18.34 -31.34 16.34
N ASN A 70 -18.34 -30.00 16.37
CA ASN A 70 -19.42 -29.21 15.80
C ASN A 70 -19.29 -29.12 14.27
N PRO A 71 -20.21 -29.74 13.49
CA PRO A 71 -20.11 -29.77 12.03
C PRO A 71 -20.31 -28.39 11.36
N GLN A 72 -20.84 -27.41 12.09
CA GLN A 72 -21.04 -26.04 11.61
C GLN A 72 -19.86 -25.12 11.94
N ALA A 73 -18.89 -25.59 12.74
CA ALA A 73 -17.73 -24.79 13.08
C ALA A 73 -16.81 -24.62 11.87
N ARG A 74 -16.32 -23.40 11.68
CA ARG A 74 -15.44 -23.03 10.57
C ARG A 74 -14.16 -22.42 11.08
N LEU A 75 -13.10 -22.58 10.30
CA LEU A 75 -11.86 -21.82 10.42
C LEU A 75 -11.78 -20.79 9.31
N TYR A 76 -11.45 -19.56 9.68
CA TYR A 76 -11.05 -18.51 8.75
C TYR A 76 -9.55 -18.57 8.49
N LYS A 77 -9.18 -18.71 7.22
CA LYS A 77 -7.80 -18.70 6.72
C LYS A 77 -7.30 -17.27 6.59
N THR A 78 -6.48 -16.82 7.54
CA THR A 78 -6.06 -15.40 7.64
C THR A 78 -5.07 -14.99 6.56
N GLY A 79 -4.25 -15.94 6.07
CA GLY A 79 -3.10 -15.67 5.21
C GLY A 79 -1.89 -15.07 5.96
N ASP A 80 -1.94 -14.98 7.29
CA ASP A 80 -0.84 -14.50 8.13
C ASP A 80 0.04 -15.68 8.57
N LEU A 81 1.35 -15.45 8.66
CA LEU A 81 2.31 -16.38 9.25
C LEU A 81 2.63 -15.92 10.68
N ALA A 82 2.60 -16.85 11.63
CA ALA A 82 2.93 -16.58 13.02
C ALA A 82 3.61 -17.79 13.66
N ARG A 83 4.15 -17.61 14.87
CA ARG A 83 4.60 -18.70 15.75
C ARG A 83 4.21 -18.43 17.19
N TYR A 84 4.01 -19.50 17.96
CA TYR A 84 3.90 -19.38 19.42
C TYR A 84 5.27 -19.23 20.05
N LEU A 85 5.41 -18.25 20.93
CA LEU A 85 6.55 -18.08 21.82
C LEU A 85 6.43 -19.03 23.03
N PRO A 86 7.54 -19.30 23.75
CA PRO A 86 7.52 -20.15 24.95
C PRO A 86 6.58 -19.69 26.06
N ASN A 87 6.29 -18.39 26.13
CA ASN A 87 5.35 -17.80 27.08
C ASN A 87 3.87 -17.93 26.63
N GLY A 88 3.60 -18.61 25.52
CA GLY A 88 2.26 -18.80 24.96
C GLY A 88 1.68 -17.61 24.20
N GLU A 89 2.46 -16.54 23.99
CA GLU A 89 2.08 -15.44 23.12
C GLU A 89 2.34 -15.76 21.65
N LEU A 90 1.60 -15.11 20.76
CA LEU A 90 1.77 -15.18 19.32
C LEU A 90 2.72 -14.08 18.86
N GLU A 91 3.71 -14.48 18.08
CA GLU A 91 4.59 -13.59 17.35
C GLU A 91 4.19 -13.61 15.86
N TYR A 92 3.86 -12.44 15.33
CA TYR A 92 3.53 -12.24 13.92
C TYR A 92 4.80 -12.15 13.08
N LEU A 93 4.85 -12.96 12.01
CA LEU A 93 6.02 -13.12 11.14
C LEU A 93 5.80 -12.57 9.72
N GLY A 94 4.59 -12.15 9.39
CA GLY A 94 4.27 -11.58 8.08
C GLY A 94 3.05 -12.23 7.42
N ARG A 95 2.91 -12.06 6.10
CA ARG A 95 1.85 -12.67 5.31
C ARG A 95 2.41 -13.70 4.36
N ILE A 96 1.62 -14.74 4.12
CA ILE A 96 1.88 -15.77 3.11
C ILE A 96 1.43 -15.28 1.73
N ASP A 97 0.41 -14.42 1.69
CA ASP A 97 -0.06 -13.75 0.48
C ASP A 97 0.56 -12.34 0.31
N ASN A 98 0.38 -11.75 -0.87
CA ASN A 98 0.95 -10.46 -1.26
C ASN A 98 0.24 -9.25 -0.64
N GLN A 99 -0.60 -9.46 0.36
CA GLN A 99 -1.32 -8.37 0.99
C GLN A 99 -0.40 -7.56 1.90
N VAL A 100 -0.53 -6.24 1.86
CA VAL A 100 0.35 -5.33 2.59
C VAL A 100 -0.45 -4.41 3.50
N LYS A 101 0.15 -4.07 4.65
CA LYS A 101 -0.32 -2.98 5.50
C LYS A 101 0.59 -1.78 5.29
N ILE A 102 0.03 -0.71 4.73
CA ILE A 102 0.73 0.56 4.58
C ILE A 102 0.01 1.58 5.44
N ARG A 103 0.67 2.04 6.51
CA ARG A 103 0.20 3.15 7.36
C ARG A 103 -1.24 2.94 7.88
N GLY A 104 -1.55 1.70 8.29
CA GLY A 104 -2.88 1.31 8.82
C GLY A 104 -3.89 0.86 7.76
N PHE A 105 -3.63 1.09 6.47
CA PHE A 105 -4.48 0.60 5.39
C PHE A 105 -4.09 -0.80 4.96
N ARG A 106 -5.09 -1.66 4.84
CA ARG A 106 -4.97 -2.99 4.26
C ARG A 106 -5.14 -2.84 2.74
N ILE A 107 -4.09 -3.13 1.98
CA ILE A 107 -4.06 -2.96 0.53
C ILE A 107 -3.84 -4.33 -0.13
N GLU A 108 -4.70 -4.64 -1.09
CA GLU A 108 -4.59 -5.81 -1.96
C GLU A 108 -3.82 -5.42 -3.22
N LEU A 109 -2.53 -5.73 -3.28
CA LEU A 109 -1.70 -5.41 -4.45
C LEU A 109 -2.27 -5.98 -5.76
N PRO A 110 -2.82 -7.22 -5.80
CA PRO A 110 -3.42 -7.77 -7.01
C PRO A 110 -4.64 -6.99 -7.52
N GLU A 111 -5.35 -6.25 -6.66
CA GLU A 111 -6.46 -5.39 -7.09
C GLU A 111 -5.95 -4.25 -7.96
N ILE A 112 -4.86 -3.61 -7.53
CA ILE A 112 -4.23 -2.51 -8.27
C ILE A 112 -3.61 -3.05 -9.57
N GLU A 113 -2.96 -4.22 -9.51
CA GLU A 113 -2.41 -4.91 -10.69
C GLU A 113 -3.49 -5.20 -11.73
N ALA A 114 -4.62 -5.79 -11.30
CA ALA A 114 -5.73 -6.14 -12.17
C ALA A 114 -6.40 -4.89 -12.79
N LEU A 115 -6.50 -3.79 -12.04
CA LEU A 115 -6.98 -2.53 -12.57
C LEU A 115 -6.00 -1.95 -13.60
N LEU A 116 -4.70 -1.92 -13.31
CA LEU A 116 -3.70 -1.42 -14.25
C LEU A 116 -3.73 -2.19 -15.57
N THR A 117 -3.88 -3.50 -15.56
CA THR A 117 -4.02 -4.33 -16.78
C THR A 117 -5.32 -4.09 -17.56
N GLN A 118 -6.29 -3.36 -17.01
CA GLN A 118 -7.46 -2.88 -17.77
C GLN A 118 -7.18 -1.57 -18.52
N HIS A 119 -6.04 -0.91 -18.26
CA HIS A 119 -5.66 0.27 -19.02
C HIS A 119 -5.28 -0.16 -20.46
N PRO A 120 -5.82 0.47 -21.52
CA PRO A 120 -5.67 -0.01 -22.90
C PRO A 120 -4.22 -0.18 -23.40
N ASN A 121 -3.28 0.54 -22.79
CA ASN A 121 -1.86 0.53 -23.18
C ASN A 121 -0.98 -0.30 -22.24
N VAL A 122 -1.52 -0.96 -21.21
CA VAL A 122 -0.73 -1.73 -20.22
C VAL A 122 -0.95 -3.22 -20.47
N TRP A 123 0.13 -3.92 -20.86
CA TRP A 123 0.12 -5.36 -21.10
C TRP A 123 0.21 -6.15 -19.80
N GLU A 124 1.21 -5.84 -18.96
CA GLU A 124 1.45 -6.50 -17.68
C GLU A 124 1.75 -5.46 -16.61
N SER A 125 1.37 -5.76 -15.37
CA SER A 125 1.79 -4.95 -14.23
C SER A 125 2.08 -5.78 -12.99
N VAL A 126 2.98 -5.26 -12.16
CA VAL A 126 3.28 -5.78 -10.83
C VAL A 126 3.33 -4.61 -9.87
N VAL A 127 2.68 -4.76 -8.72
CA VAL A 127 2.69 -3.75 -7.67
C VAL A 127 3.36 -4.34 -6.45
N LEU A 128 4.23 -3.54 -5.81
CA LEU A 128 4.92 -3.94 -4.60
C LEU A 128 5.12 -2.75 -3.65
N VAL A 129 5.36 -3.08 -2.39
CA VAL A 129 5.76 -2.10 -1.39
C VAL A 129 7.28 -2.07 -1.34
N ARG A 130 7.84 -0.89 -1.56
CA ARG A 130 9.26 -0.61 -1.36
C ARG A 130 9.46 0.14 -0.06
N GLU A 131 10.61 -0.08 0.54
CA GLU A 131 11.12 0.64 1.71
C GLU A 131 12.61 0.89 1.43
N ASP A 132 12.89 1.82 0.50
CA ASP A 132 14.26 2.17 0.13
C ASP A 132 14.94 3.01 1.24
N GLU A 133 14.14 3.71 2.06
CA GLU A 133 14.57 4.33 3.33
C GLU A 133 13.80 3.70 4.50
N PRO A 134 14.48 3.35 5.63
CA PRO A 134 13.81 2.74 6.78
C PRO A 134 12.62 3.55 7.30
N GLY A 135 11.47 2.91 7.42
CA GLY A 135 10.20 3.49 7.86
C GLY A 135 9.37 4.13 6.75
N ASP A 136 9.92 4.32 5.54
CA ASP A 136 9.20 4.94 4.42
C ASP A 136 8.71 3.92 3.41
N LYS A 137 7.64 3.22 3.79
CA LYS A 137 6.94 2.29 2.91
C LYS A 137 6.15 3.04 1.84
N ARG A 138 6.44 2.72 0.58
CA ARG A 138 5.82 3.33 -0.61
C ARG A 138 5.28 2.24 -1.53
N LEU A 139 4.15 2.54 -2.17
CA LEU A 139 3.56 1.66 -3.15
C LEU A 139 4.13 1.99 -4.53
N VAL A 140 4.71 1.02 -5.23
CA VAL A 140 5.32 1.21 -6.55
C VAL A 140 4.70 0.24 -7.53
N ALA A 141 4.23 0.77 -8.67
CA ALA A 141 3.74 -0.01 -9.78
C ALA A 141 4.80 -0.12 -10.88
N TYR A 142 4.99 -1.33 -11.39
CA TYR A 142 5.82 -1.64 -12.54
C TYR A 142 4.90 -2.05 -13.67
N ALA A 143 5.03 -1.43 -14.84
CA ALA A 143 4.15 -1.67 -15.96
C ALA A 143 4.95 -1.95 -17.24
N VAL A 144 4.50 -2.91 -18.02
CA VAL A 144 4.99 -3.19 -19.37
C VAL A 144 3.90 -2.74 -20.35
N PRO A 145 4.19 -1.80 -21.27
CA PRO A 145 3.22 -1.40 -22.28
C PRO A 145 2.95 -2.52 -23.30
N HIS A 146 1.83 -2.44 -24.01
CA HIS A 146 1.66 -3.28 -25.22
C HIS A 146 2.70 -2.92 -26.28
N SER A 147 3.11 -3.89 -27.09
CA SER A 147 4.02 -3.68 -28.23
C SER A 147 3.57 -2.49 -29.08
N GLN A 148 4.50 -1.59 -29.40
CA GLN A 148 4.26 -0.38 -30.20
C GLN A 148 3.33 0.67 -29.56
N THR A 149 2.96 0.52 -28.29
CA THR A 149 2.23 1.55 -27.54
C THR A 149 3.16 2.24 -26.55
N SER A 150 2.73 3.42 -26.08
CA SER A 150 3.35 4.09 -24.94
C SER A 150 2.28 4.41 -23.91
N VAL A 151 2.69 4.40 -22.65
CA VAL A 151 1.89 4.85 -21.53
C VAL A 151 2.79 5.65 -20.62
N THR A 152 2.28 6.73 -20.05
CA THR A 152 3.03 7.54 -19.09
C THR A 152 2.58 7.22 -17.66
N ALA A 153 3.45 7.52 -16.68
CA ALA A 153 3.11 7.45 -15.27
C ALA A 153 1.83 8.26 -14.95
N ALA A 154 1.70 9.46 -15.51
CA ALA A 154 0.54 10.33 -15.34
C ALA A 154 -0.76 9.69 -15.87
N GLN A 155 -0.72 9.04 -17.03
CA GLN A 155 -1.89 8.35 -17.59
C GLN A 155 -2.34 7.18 -16.70
N MET A 156 -1.40 6.37 -16.21
CA MET A 156 -1.71 5.26 -15.29
C MET A 156 -2.28 5.77 -13.95
N ARG A 157 -1.68 6.82 -13.40
CA ARG A 157 -2.18 7.46 -12.17
C ARG A 157 -3.60 7.95 -12.34
N GLN A 158 -3.84 8.78 -13.35
CA GLN A 158 -5.17 9.37 -13.61
C GLN A 158 -6.22 8.26 -13.80
N PHE A 159 -5.88 7.19 -14.49
CA PHE A 159 -6.76 6.04 -14.65
C PHE A 159 -7.10 5.38 -13.31
N LEU A 160 -6.11 5.15 -12.43
CA LEU A 160 -6.34 4.55 -11.11
C LEU A 160 -7.12 5.46 -10.17
N GLU A 161 -6.89 6.78 -10.20
CA GLU A 161 -7.59 7.76 -9.37
C GLU A 161 -9.11 7.79 -9.63
N THR A 162 -9.56 7.40 -10.83
CA THR A 162 -11.00 7.27 -11.12
C THR A 162 -11.66 6.03 -10.52
N LYS A 163 -10.87 5.05 -10.05
CA LYS A 163 -11.35 3.73 -9.62
C LYS A 163 -10.98 3.36 -8.19
N LEU A 164 -9.90 3.94 -7.67
CA LEU A 164 -9.33 3.59 -6.37
C LEU A 164 -9.38 4.77 -5.39
N PRO A 165 -9.52 4.49 -4.09
CA PRO A 165 -9.20 5.46 -3.06
C PRO A 165 -7.74 5.93 -3.17
N ALA A 166 -7.49 7.20 -2.84
CA ALA A 166 -6.18 7.82 -2.99
C ALA A 166 -5.03 7.05 -2.30
N TYR A 167 -5.29 6.38 -1.18
CA TYR A 167 -4.26 5.59 -0.46
C TYR A 167 -3.84 4.29 -1.16
N MET A 168 -4.60 3.83 -2.18
CA MET A 168 -4.26 2.64 -2.98
C MET A 168 -3.59 3.01 -4.31
N VAL A 169 -3.53 4.30 -4.66
CA VAL A 169 -2.84 4.75 -5.87
C VAL A 169 -1.32 4.70 -5.63
N PRO A 170 -0.55 4.01 -6.49
CA PRO A 170 0.91 3.95 -6.35
C PRO A 170 1.56 5.33 -6.25
N ASN A 171 2.58 5.42 -5.40
CA ASN A 171 3.42 6.62 -5.28
C ASN A 171 4.26 6.84 -6.55
N ALA A 172 4.74 5.76 -7.16
CA ALA A 172 5.59 5.81 -8.35
C ALA A 172 5.19 4.74 -9.37
N PHE A 173 5.49 5.01 -10.64
CA PHE A 173 5.21 4.12 -11.76
C PHE A 173 6.46 3.92 -12.61
N VAL A 174 6.99 2.71 -12.65
CA VAL A 174 8.18 2.36 -13.44
C VAL A 174 7.74 1.63 -14.69
N ILE A 175 8.10 2.18 -15.85
CA ILE A 175 7.80 1.55 -17.14
C ILE A 175 9.00 0.68 -17.52
N LEU A 176 8.73 -0.58 -17.86
CA LEU A 176 9.73 -1.58 -18.24
C LEU A 176 9.45 -2.12 -19.64
N GLU A 177 10.49 -2.57 -20.33
CA GLU A 177 10.33 -3.32 -21.58
C GLU A 177 9.78 -4.74 -21.33
N SER A 178 10.14 -5.35 -20.20
CA SER A 178 9.63 -6.65 -19.75
C SER A 178 9.79 -6.80 -18.23
N LEU A 179 8.99 -7.68 -17.62
CA LEU A 179 9.16 -8.03 -16.21
C LEU A 179 10.34 -9.00 -16.04
N PRO A 180 11.21 -8.78 -15.04
CA PRO A 180 12.29 -9.72 -14.75
C PRO A 180 11.71 -11.05 -14.26
N LEU A 181 12.21 -12.16 -14.81
CA LEU A 181 11.80 -13.51 -14.43
C LEU A 181 12.93 -14.25 -13.70
N THR A 182 12.55 -15.20 -12.85
CA THR A 182 13.43 -16.20 -12.25
C THR A 182 13.72 -17.32 -13.26
N ALA A 183 14.68 -18.20 -12.96
CA ALA A 183 14.97 -19.37 -13.80
C ALA A 183 13.75 -20.28 -14.04
N ASN A 184 12.75 -20.24 -13.16
CA ASN A 184 11.50 -21.01 -13.27
C ASN A 184 10.36 -20.24 -13.96
N GLY A 185 10.65 -19.11 -14.62
CA GLY A 185 9.65 -18.30 -15.34
C GLY A 185 8.69 -17.50 -14.45
N LYS A 186 8.90 -17.46 -13.12
CA LYS A 186 8.12 -16.61 -12.20
C LYS A 186 8.71 -15.21 -12.13
N ILE A 187 7.89 -14.19 -11.90
CA ILE A 187 8.34 -12.80 -11.69
C ILE A 187 9.37 -12.72 -10.54
N ASN A 188 10.54 -12.17 -10.84
CA ASN A 188 11.61 -11.91 -9.89
C ASN A 188 11.44 -10.51 -9.28
N ARG A 189 10.60 -10.40 -8.25
CA ARG A 189 10.30 -9.12 -7.59
C ARG A 189 11.53 -8.42 -7.00
N ARG A 190 12.56 -9.18 -6.61
CA ARG A 190 13.81 -8.64 -6.06
C ARG A 190 14.69 -7.96 -7.12
N ALA A 191 14.51 -8.32 -8.39
CA ALA A 191 15.23 -7.72 -9.51
C ALA A 191 14.54 -6.47 -10.08
N LEU A 192 13.40 -6.05 -9.52
CA LEU A 192 12.71 -4.85 -9.97
C LEU A 192 13.48 -3.59 -9.54
N PRO A 193 13.77 -2.68 -10.48
CA PRO A 193 14.60 -1.50 -10.20
C PRO A 193 13.89 -0.54 -9.24
N ALA A 194 14.65 0.25 -8.47
CA ALA A 194 14.06 1.35 -7.72
C ALA A 194 13.47 2.40 -8.68
N PRO A 195 12.34 3.04 -8.33
CA PRO A 195 11.80 4.13 -9.12
C PRO A 195 12.78 5.30 -9.09
N ASP A 196 13.20 5.77 -10.26
CA ASP A 196 13.94 7.01 -10.36
C ASP A 196 12.95 8.19 -10.27
N LEU A 197 12.65 8.57 -9.03
CA LEU A 197 11.74 9.68 -8.72
C LEU A 197 12.23 11.01 -9.32
N LYS A 198 13.55 11.15 -9.56
CA LYS A 198 14.12 12.36 -10.16
C LYS A 198 13.87 12.42 -11.66
N SER A 199 13.92 11.29 -12.37
CA SER A 199 13.58 11.25 -13.81
C SER A 199 12.09 11.12 -14.08
N GLN A 200 11.27 10.66 -13.11
CA GLN A 200 9.81 10.66 -13.25
C GLN A 200 9.18 12.06 -13.14
N LEU A 201 9.91 13.03 -12.57
CA LEU A 201 9.63 14.47 -12.69
C LEU A 201 9.93 14.95 -14.13
N THR A 202 9.27 14.34 -15.11
CA THR A 202 9.33 14.73 -16.53
C THR A 202 8.53 15.99 -16.82
N GLN A 203 7.79 16.51 -15.84
CA GLN A 203 7.19 17.83 -15.98
C GLN A 203 8.30 18.87 -15.91
N LYS A 204 8.49 19.58 -17.02
CA LYS A 204 9.43 20.69 -17.15
C LYS A 204 9.27 21.59 -15.93
N TYR A 205 10.32 21.74 -15.13
CA TYR A 205 10.26 22.57 -13.93
C TYR A 205 9.71 23.96 -14.29
N VAL A 206 8.63 24.34 -13.60
CA VAL A 206 8.07 25.69 -13.66
C VAL A 206 8.10 26.25 -12.25
N ALA A 207 8.84 27.35 -12.06
CA ALA A 207 9.02 27.98 -10.77
C ALA A 207 7.68 28.52 -10.23
N PRO A 208 7.49 28.53 -8.89
CA PRO A 208 6.44 29.30 -8.23
C PRO A 208 6.37 30.75 -8.74
N GLN A 209 5.16 31.25 -8.97
CA GLN A 209 4.91 32.57 -9.58
C GLN A 209 4.18 33.52 -8.62
N THR A 210 3.48 32.99 -7.63
CA THR A 210 2.75 33.80 -6.63
C THR A 210 3.37 33.64 -5.24
N ALA A 211 3.17 34.63 -4.36
CA ALA A 211 3.66 34.57 -2.98
C ALA A 211 3.14 33.33 -2.22
N THR A 212 1.91 32.89 -2.50
CA THR A 212 1.33 31.67 -1.91
C THR A 212 2.02 30.42 -2.44
N GLU A 213 2.31 30.35 -3.74
CA GLU A 213 3.07 29.24 -4.33
C GLU A 213 4.50 29.19 -3.79
N GLU A 214 5.19 30.32 -3.68
CA GLU A 214 6.57 30.40 -3.17
C GLU A 214 6.65 29.91 -1.72
N MET A 215 5.77 30.41 -0.86
CA MET A 215 5.69 30.00 0.54
C MET A 215 5.32 28.52 0.68
N LEU A 216 4.39 28.03 -0.15
CA LEU A 216 3.99 26.63 -0.16
C LEU A 216 5.13 25.71 -0.64
N ALA A 217 5.86 26.11 -1.69
CA ALA A 217 7.02 25.40 -2.21
C ALA A 217 8.12 25.26 -1.14
N GLN A 218 8.39 26.32 -0.38
CA GLN A 218 9.32 26.29 0.74
C GLN A 218 8.88 25.31 1.84
N ILE A 219 7.59 25.31 2.19
CA ILE A 219 7.03 24.37 3.17
C ILE A 219 7.20 22.92 2.68
N TRP A 220 6.91 22.66 1.40
CA TRP A 220 7.09 21.34 0.79
C TRP A 220 8.55 20.90 0.79
N GLY A 221 9.47 21.76 0.35
CA GLY A 221 10.91 21.47 0.33
C GLY A 221 11.44 21.06 1.70
N GLN A 222 11.00 21.73 2.77
CA GLN A 222 11.36 21.36 4.15
C GLN A 222 10.80 20.01 4.59
N ILE A 223 9.53 19.71 4.25
CA ILE A 223 8.84 18.48 4.68
C ILE A 223 9.36 17.26 3.93
N LEU A 224 9.52 17.41 2.61
CA LEU A 224 9.90 16.35 1.68
C LEU A 224 11.42 16.22 1.51
N LYS A 225 12.19 17.18 2.06
CA LYS A 225 13.66 17.26 1.92
C LYS A 225 14.12 17.30 0.46
N VAL A 226 13.42 18.08 -0.36
CA VAL A 226 13.75 18.32 -1.76
C VAL A 226 14.18 19.77 -1.98
N GLU A 227 15.16 19.98 -2.86
CA GLU A 227 15.75 21.32 -3.09
C GLU A 227 14.85 22.24 -3.92
N LEU A 228 14.18 21.69 -4.94
CA LEU A 228 13.32 22.43 -5.85
C LEU A 228 11.94 21.77 -5.92
N VAL A 229 10.90 22.60 -5.83
CA VAL A 229 9.50 22.20 -6.00
C VAL A 229 8.87 23.12 -7.04
N GLY A 230 8.47 22.55 -8.19
CA GLY A 230 7.75 23.23 -9.25
C GLY A 230 6.25 23.31 -8.99
N ILE A 231 5.56 24.22 -9.67
CA ILE A 231 4.10 24.42 -9.48
C ILE A 231 3.25 23.22 -9.88
N HIS A 232 3.75 22.36 -10.75
CA HIS A 232 3.03 21.16 -11.18
C HIS A 232 3.49 19.89 -10.47
N ASP A 233 4.46 20.00 -9.56
CA ASP A 233 4.90 18.85 -8.78
C ASP A 233 3.78 18.37 -7.87
N ASN A 234 3.64 17.05 -7.80
CA ASN A 234 2.67 16.38 -6.95
C ASN A 234 3.30 16.00 -5.60
N PHE A 235 2.62 16.34 -4.50
CA PHE A 235 3.11 16.09 -3.14
C PHE A 235 3.49 14.62 -2.92
N PHE A 236 2.63 13.70 -3.38
CA PHE A 236 2.78 12.26 -3.15
C PHE A 236 3.79 11.61 -4.08
N GLU A 237 4.04 12.19 -5.25
CA GLU A 237 5.09 11.78 -6.18
C GLU A 237 6.48 12.16 -5.66
N LEU A 238 6.58 13.33 -5.01
CA LEU A 238 7.79 13.75 -4.32
C LEU A 238 8.07 12.99 -3.00
N GLY A 239 7.34 11.91 -2.73
CA GLY A 239 7.50 11.08 -1.52
C GLY A 239 6.59 11.47 -0.36
N GLY A 240 5.65 12.40 -0.58
CA GLY A 240 4.62 12.75 0.38
C GLY A 240 3.71 11.58 0.74
N HIS A 241 3.23 11.58 1.97
CA HIS A 241 2.33 10.55 2.49
C HIS A 241 1.49 11.07 3.66
N SER A 242 0.51 10.29 4.14
CA SER A 242 -0.49 10.76 5.13
C SER A 242 0.12 11.42 6.37
N LEU A 243 1.20 10.88 6.96
CA LEU A 243 1.88 11.52 8.10
C LEU A 243 2.57 12.85 7.72
N LEU A 244 3.23 12.93 6.55
CA LEU A 244 3.79 14.19 6.04
C LEU A 244 2.69 15.17 5.65
N ALA A 245 1.57 14.69 5.12
CA ALA A 245 0.38 15.46 4.82
C ALA A 245 -0.21 16.10 6.07
N THR A 246 -0.30 15.39 7.20
CA THR A 246 -0.72 15.98 8.47
C THR A 246 0.23 17.09 8.93
N LYS A 247 1.55 16.89 8.79
CA LYS A 247 2.55 17.94 9.08
C LYS A 247 2.40 19.13 8.13
N LEU A 248 2.13 18.88 6.85
CA LEU A 248 1.90 19.89 5.82
C LEU A 248 0.67 20.73 6.16
N ILE A 249 -0.47 20.10 6.44
CA ILE A 249 -1.71 20.77 6.83
C ILE A 249 -1.47 21.67 8.04
N SER A 250 -0.76 21.17 9.07
CA SER A 250 -0.44 21.98 10.25
C SER A 250 0.43 23.20 9.92
N LYS A 251 1.43 23.06 9.04
CA LYS A 251 2.27 24.19 8.59
C LYS A 251 1.49 25.17 7.72
N ILE A 252 0.63 24.69 6.82
CA ILE A 252 -0.26 25.52 5.98
C ILE A 252 -1.17 26.36 6.88
N ARG A 253 -1.81 25.74 7.88
CA ARG A 253 -2.66 26.47 8.83
C ARG A 253 -1.91 27.60 9.51
N ASN A 254 -0.71 27.33 10.02
CA ASN A 254 0.07 28.36 10.71
C ASN A 254 0.54 29.47 9.76
N ALA A 255 0.92 29.14 8.53
CA ALA A 255 1.45 30.09 7.55
C ALA A 255 0.36 30.96 6.91
N PHE A 256 -0.80 30.38 6.60
CA PHE A 256 -1.85 31.01 5.80
C PHE A 256 -3.14 31.28 6.57
N GLN A 257 -3.25 30.83 7.82
CA GLN A 257 -4.44 31.00 8.67
C GLN A 257 -5.72 30.42 8.03
N VAL A 258 -5.57 29.29 7.33
CA VAL A 258 -6.69 28.52 6.74
C VAL A 258 -6.72 27.10 7.27
N GLU A 259 -7.91 26.53 7.38
CA GLU A 259 -8.10 25.13 7.73
C GLU A 259 -8.25 24.30 6.45
N LEU A 260 -7.32 23.39 6.22
CA LEU A 260 -7.32 22.48 5.08
C LEU A 260 -7.57 21.06 5.58
N SER A 261 -8.59 20.41 5.02
CA SER A 261 -8.85 19.01 5.29
C SER A 261 -7.88 18.09 4.55
N LEU A 262 -7.67 16.89 5.09
CA LEU A 262 -6.88 15.87 4.41
C LEU A 262 -7.47 15.51 3.04
N ARG A 263 -8.80 15.53 2.91
CA ARG A 263 -9.50 15.28 1.65
C ARG A 263 -9.12 16.30 0.58
N GLU A 264 -9.11 17.59 0.93
CA GLU A 264 -8.75 18.66 0.00
C GLU A 264 -7.31 18.52 -0.48
N LEU A 265 -6.36 18.16 0.42
CA LEU A 265 -4.99 17.89 0.02
C LEU A 265 -4.87 16.73 -0.99
N PHE A 266 -5.62 15.64 -0.78
CA PHE A 266 -5.63 14.52 -1.72
C PHE A 266 -6.28 14.87 -3.06
N SER A 267 -7.29 15.75 -3.07
CA SER A 267 -7.95 16.21 -4.29
C SER A 267 -7.16 17.29 -5.04
N ALA A 268 -6.38 18.10 -4.34
CA ALA A 268 -5.53 19.17 -4.87
C ALA A 268 -4.06 18.85 -4.59
N SER A 269 -3.58 17.78 -5.20
CA SER A 269 -2.28 17.17 -4.85
C SER A 269 -1.08 17.80 -5.55
N THR A 270 -1.27 18.66 -6.54
CA THR A 270 -0.21 19.49 -7.13
C THR A 270 -0.08 20.83 -6.42
N LEU A 271 1.13 21.42 -6.45
CA LEU A 271 1.39 22.68 -5.77
C LEU A 271 0.45 23.81 -6.23
N ILE A 272 0.18 23.91 -7.54
CA ILE A 272 -0.73 24.91 -8.11
C ILE A 272 -2.20 24.68 -7.69
N GLN A 273 -2.66 23.43 -7.67
CA GLN A 273 -4.04 23.15 -7.23
C GLN A 273 -4.19 23.47 -5.75
N LEU A 274 -3.19 23.14 -4.95
CA LEU A 274 -3.20 23.39 -3.51
C LEU A 274 -3.11 24.88 -3.21
N SER A 275 -2.28 25.64 -3.93
CA SER A 275 -2.18 27.09 -3.78
C SER A 275 -3.51 27.77 -4.11
N GLN A 276 -4.19 27.34 -5.17
CA GLN A 276 -5.53 27.83 -5.53
C GLN A 276 -6.57 27.52 -4.46
N CYS A 277 -6.53 26.31 -3.88
CA CYS A 277 -7.40 25.93 -2.77
C CYS A 277 -7.17 26.83 -1.55
N ILE A 278 -5.91 27.08 -1.18
CA ILE A 278 -5.54 27.99 -0.09
C ILE A 278 -6.06 29.41 -0.36
N GLU A 279 -5.89 29.92 -1.57
CA GLU A 279 -6.38 31.25 -1.96
C GLU A 279 -7.91 31.36 -1.90
N GLN A 280 -8.64 30.30 -2.27
CA GLN A 280 -10.09 30.26 -2.12
C GLN A 280 -10.50 30.31 -0.65
N LEU A 281 -9.85 29.53 0.22
CA LEU A 281 -10.11 29.51 1.65
C LEU A 281 -9.78 30.86 2.31
N LYS A 282 -8.69 31.52 1.90
CA LYS A 282 -8.33 32.87 2.38
C LYS A 282 -9.36 33.94 2.04
N ARG A 283 -10.18 33.75 0.98
CA ARG A 283 -11.25 34.68 0.60
C ARG A 283 -12.57 34.42 1.32
N GLN A 284 -12.72 33.23 1.91
CA GLN A 284 -13.93 32.82 2.64
C GLN A 284 -13.84 33.15 4.14
N ASN A 285 -12.63 33.36 4.64
CA ASN A 285 -12.33 33.88 5.98
C ASN A 285 -12.18 35.41 5.95
#